data_AF-A0A2D6ZF89-F1
#
_entry.id   AF-A0A2D6ZF89-F1
#
_cell.length_a   1.000
_cell.length_b   1.000
_cell.length_c   1.000
_cell.angle_alpha   90.00
_cell.angle_beta   90.00
_cell.angle_gamma   90.00
#
_symmetry.space_group_name_H-M   'P 1'
#
loop_
_entity.id
_entity.type
_entity.pdbx_description
1 polymer ?
#
loop_
_entity_poly.entity_id
_entity_poly.type
_entity_poly.pdbx_seq_one_letter_code
_entity_poly.pdbx_strand_id
1 'polypeptide(L)'
;MLLRMKLSDITKDGIYFPKRKKTGKGKTSFLPFIYNDECTGLKPIVDNIIRWRSNFLKVQSFYIFCSSYRKPMIAEDGTTSNFDSQWQRAKQKALKNGLTESFTEHDLRAKTASDLENLEHAAQLLQHTSSSTTQRIYRRKPDVVLPFKSKVSD
;
A
#
# COMPACT_ATOMS: atom_id res chain seq x y z
N MET A 1 -4.31 -8.71 -2.94
CA MET A 1 -5.24 -7.62 -3.34
C MET A 1 -4.55 -6.65 -4.30
N LEU A 2 -3.35 -6.15 -3.99
CA LEU A 2 -2.57 -5.34 -4.94
C LEU A 2 -2.10 -6.14 -6.18
N LEU A 3 -1.61 -7.37 -5.96
CA LEU A 3 -1.08 -8.22 -7.05
C LEU A 3 -2.14 -8.71 -8.06
N ARG A 4 -3.44 -8.52 -7.77
CA ARG A 4 -4.54 -8.83 -8.71
C ARG A 4 -4.96 -7.62 -9.56
N MET A 5 -4.35 -6.46 -9.34
CA MET A 5 -4.70 -5.22 -10.02
C MET A 5 -4.39 -5.31 -11.52
N LYS A 6 -5.34 -4.85 -12.31
CA LYS A 6 -5.31 -4.86 -13.77
C LYS A 6 -4.98 -3.48 -14.32
N LEU A 7 -4.52 -3.43 -15.56
CA LEU A 7 -4.31 -2.16 -16.27
C LEU A 7 -5.60 -1.35 -16.39
N SER A 8 -6.75 -2.02 -16.54
CA SER A 8 -8.08 -1.38 -16.55
C SER A 8 -8.46 -0.72 -15.23
N ASP A 9 -7.79 -1.07 -14.13
CA ASP A 9 -8.01 -0.46 -12.82
C ASP A 9 -7.29 0.89 -12.69
N ILE A 10 -6.34 1.20 -13.58
CA ILE A 10 -5.72 2.52 -13.71
C ILE A 10 -6.57 3.34 -14.68
N THR A 11 -7.11 4.44 -14.17
CA THR A 11 -7.92 5.39 -14.95
C THR A 11 -7.14 6.69 -15.17
N LYS A 12 -7.69 7.61 -15.96
CA LYS A 12 -7.11 8.95 -16.13
C LYS A 12 -7.04 9.75 -14.82
N ASP A 13 -7.96 9.50 -13.89
CA ASP A 13 -8.13 10.31 -12.67
C ASP A 13 -7.50 9.66 -11.43
N GLY A 14 -7.12 8.37 -11.51
CA GLY A 14 -6.57 7.64 -10.37
C GLY A 14 -6.64 6.12 -10.52
N ILE A 15 -6.46 5.42 -9.40
CA ILE A 15 -6.47 3.95 -9.31
C ILE A 15 -7.74 3.47 -8.62
N TYR A 16 -8.49 2.60 -9.29
CA TYR A 16 -9.66 1.95 -8.74
C TYR A 16 -9.31 0.60 -8.10
N PHE A 17 -9.84 0.34 -6.90
CA PHE A 17 -9.74 -0.98 -6.27
C PHE A 17 -11.14 -1.59 -6.17
N PRO A 18 -11.37 -2.75 -6.82
CA PRO A 18 -12.65 -3.42 -6.74
C PRO A 18 -12.90 -3.98 -5.34
N LYS A 19 -14.19 -4.20 -5.03
CA LYS A 19 -14.64 -4.76 -3.77
C LYS A 19 -13.94 -6.09 -3.47
N ARG A 20 -13.36 -6.20 -2.27
CA ARG A 20 -12.72 -7.44 -1.80
C ARG A 20 -13.78 -8.53 -1.54
N LYS A 21 -13.58 -9.72 -2.11
CA LYS A 21 -14.45 -10.89 -1.89
C LYS A 21 -14.29 -11.54 -0.51
N LYS A 22 -13.10 -11.47 0.10
CA LYS A 22 -12.72 -12.25 1.31
C LYS A 22 -13.64 -12.07 2.52
N THR A 23 -14.23 -10.89 2.72
CA THR A 23 -15.02 -10.58 3.94
C THR A 23 -16.46 -10.14 3.66
N GLY A 24 -16.91 -10.09 2.40
CA GLY A 24 -18.26 -9.62 2.01
C GLY A 24 -18.55 -8.12 2.27
N LYS A 25 -17.90 -7.53 3.26
CA LYS A 25 -18.02 -6.13 3.73
C LYS A 25 -17.01 -5.17 3.09
N GLY A 26 -16.22 -5.62 2.12
CA GLY A 26 -15.26 -4.75 1.45
C GLY A 26 -15.96 -3.59 0.75
N LYS A 27 -15.49 -2.36 0.97
CA LYS A 27 -15.86 -1.21 0.13
C LYS A 27 -14.96 -1.18 -1.10
N THR A 28 -15.47 -0.63 -2.19
CA THR A 28 -14.63 -0.16 -3.29
C THR A 28 -13.85 1.04 -2.80
N SER A 29 -12.63 1.23 -3.30
CA SER A 29 -11.83 2.40 -2.93
C SER A 29 -11.16 2.97 -4.17
N PHE A 30 -11.05 4.29 -4.23
CA PHE A 30 -10.42 5.02 -5.31
C PHE A 30 -9.28 5.85 -4.74
N LEU A 31 -8.10 5.75 -5.35
CA LEU A 31 -6.94 6.57 -5.02
C LEU A 31 -6.73 7.59 -6.14
N PRO A 32 -7.16 8.86 -5.96
CA PRO A 32 -7.07 9.87 -7.00
C PRO A 32 -5.62 10.32 -7.24
N PHE A 33 -5.35 10.81 -8.44
CA PHE A 33 -4.09 11.51 -8.75
C PHE A 33 -4.09 12.96 -8.27
N ILE A 34 -5.26 13.58 -8.20
CA ILE A 34 -5.46 14.93 -7.67
C ILE A 34 -6.57 14.87 -6.62
N TYR A 35 -6.32 15.41 -5.43
CA TYR A 35 -7.30 15.51 -4.36
C TYR A 35 -7.28 16.93 -3.79
N ASN A 36 -8.44 17.58 -3.70
CA ASN A 36 -8.57 18.98 -3.29
C ASN A 36 -7.59 19.91 -4.05
N ASP A 37 -7.54 19.77 -5.38
CA ASP A 37 -6.64 20.51 -6.28
C ASP A 37 -5.12 20.29 -6.06
N GLU A 38 -4.75 19.36 -5.18
CA GLU A 38 -3.37 18.99 -4.91
C GLU A 38 -3.00 17.63 -5.53
N CYS A 39 -1.78 17.54 -6.08
CA CYS A 39 -1.25 16.28 -6.60
C CYS A 39 -0.91 15.31 -5.46
N THR A 40 -1.40 14.07 -5.56
CA THR A 40 -1.13 13.03 -4.54
C THR A 40 0.24 12.37 -4.69
N GLY A 41 1.01 12.71 -5.74
CA GLY A 41 2.28 12.07 -6.07
C GLY A 41 2.14 10.64 -6.63
N LEU A 42 0.92 10.11 -6.74
CA LEU A 42 0.68 8.75 -7.22
C LEU A 42 0.86 8.62 -8.73
N LYS A 43 0.48 9.65 -9.50
CA LYS A 43 0.53 9.60 -10.96
C LYS A 43 1.95 9.36 -11.51
N PRO A 44 3.00 10.08 -11.06
CA PRO A 44 4.37 9.81 -11.51
C PRO A 44 4.83 8.38 -11.24
N ILE A 45 4.42 7.77 -10.11
CA ILE A 45 4.76 6.38 -9.78
C ILE A 45 4.12 5.43 -10.77
N VAL A 46 2.83 5.62 -11.05
CA VAL A 46 2.08 4.81 -12.03
C VAL A 46 2.68 4.97 -13.42
N ASP A 47 2.94 6.20 -13.86
CA ASP A 47 3.53 6.48 -15.16
C ASP A 47 4.89 5.80 -15.32
N ASN A 48 5.74 5.82 -14.28
CA ASN A 48 7.03 5.13 -14.28
C ASN A 48 6.88 3.61 -14.41
N ILE A 49 5.89 3.02 -13.73
CA ILE A 49 5.60 1.58 -13.85
C ILE A 49 5.14 1.25 -15.27
N ILE A 50 4.23 2.03 -15.84
CA ILE A 50 3.73 1.82 -17.21
C ILE A 50 4.86 1.99 -18.23
N ARG A 51 5.70 3.02 -18.08
CA ARG A 51 6.88 3.25 -18.94
C ARG A 51 7.85 2.07 -18.87
N TRP A 52 8.19 1.61 -17.66
CA TRP A 52 9.05 0.45 -17.49
C TRP A 52 8.45 -0.78 -18.19
N ARG A 53 7.15 -1.02 -18.02
CA ARG A 53 6.47 -2.14 -18.66
C ARG A 53 6.54 -2.07 -20.18
N SER A 54 6.26 -0.91 -20.78
CA SER A 54 6.33 -0.72 -22.23
C SER A 54 7.73 -0.95 -22.81
N ASN A 55 8.77 -0.60 -22.04
CA ASN A 55 10.14 -0.73 -22.51
C ASN A 55 10.72 -2.14 -22.34
N PHE A 56 10.33 -2.86 -21.28
CA PHE A 56 11.01 -4.10 -20.87
C PHE A 56 10.16 -5.37 -20.99
N LEU A 57 8.83 -5.26 -21.07
CA LEU A 57 8.00 -6.44 -21.28
C LEU A 57 7.93 -6.76 -22.77
N LYS A 58 8.50 -7.91 -23.15
CA LYS A 58 8.42 -8.44 -24.52
C LYS A 58 6.99 -8.72 -24.97
N VAL A 59 6.08 -9.01 -24.03
CA VAL A 59 4.68 -9.32 -24.31
C VAL A 59 3.78 -8.71 -23.24
N GLN A 60 2.68 -8.08 -23.66
CA GLN A 60 1.75 -7.38 -22.77
C GLN A 60 0.95 -8.34 -21.88
N SER A 61 0.60 -7.87 -20.68
CA SER A 61 -0.24 -8.58 -19.70
C SER A 61 -1.32 -7.65 -19.15
N PHE A 62 -2.52 -8.19 -18.91
CA PHE A 62 -3.62 -7.43 -18.28
C PHE A 62 -3.32 -7.05 -16.83
N TYR A 63 -2.43 -7.78 -16.15
CA TYR A 63 -2.04 -7.50 -14.78
C TYR A 63 -0.88 -6.49 -14.75
N ILE A 64 -0.94 -5.56 -13.78
CA ILE A 64 0.16 -4.60 -13.54
C ILE A 64 1.39 -5.32 -12.98
N PHE A 65 1.17 -6.30 -12.09
CA PHE A 65 2.24 -7.12 -11.50
C PHE A 65 2.26 -8.49 -12.17
N CYS A 66 3.18 -8.63 -13.13
CA CYS A 66 3.36 -9.88 -13.87
C CYS A 66 4.84 -10.22 -14.03
N SER A 67 5.13 -11.50 -14.28
CA SER A 67 6.48 -11.94 -14.63
C SER A 67 6.82 -11.55 -16.06
N SER A 68 8.09 -11.71 -16.45
CA SER A 68 8.52 -11.62 -17.85
C SER A 68 7.75 -12.57 -18.78
N TYR A 69 7.19 -13.66 -18.23
CA TYR A 69 6.35 -14.64 -18.93
C TYR A 69 4.85 -14.33 -18.84
N ARG A 70 4.45 -13.11 -18.48
CA ARG A 70 3.06 -12.61 -18.34
C ARG A 70 2.22 -13.23 -17.23
N LYS A 71 2.74 -14.18 -16.46
CA LYS A 71 1.97 -14.77 -15.36
C LYS A 71 1.78 -13.72 -14.25
N PRO A 72 0.56 -13.55 -13.71
CA PRO A 72 0.35 -12.68 -12.56
C PRO A 72 1.27 -13.11 -11.42
N MET A 73 1.68 -12.13 -10.60
CA MET A 73 2.48 -12.37 -9.40
C MET A 73 1.70 -13.09 -8.27
N ILE A 74 0.44 -13.43 -8.52
CA ILE A 74 -0.45 -14.17 -7.64
C ILE A 74 -1.13 -15.28 -8.43
N ALA A 75 -1.11 -16.49 -7.90
CA ALA A 75 -1.78 -17.65 -8.47
C ALA A 75 -3.30 -17.62 -8.21
N GLU A 76 -4.02 -18.55 -8.84
CA GLU A 76 -5.47 -18.64 -8.73
C GLU A 76 -5.91 -18.93 -7.29
N ASP A 77 -5.24 -19.88 -6.64
CA ASP A 77 -5.38 -20.26 -5.22
C ASP A 77 -5.00 -19.14 -4.23
N GLY A 78 -4.34 -18.08 -4.71
CA GLY A 78 -3.89 -16.95 -3.90
C GLY A 78 -2.42 -17.01 -3.47
N THR A 79 -1.68 -18.04 -3.86
CA THR A 79 -0.25 -18.18 -3.59
C THR A 79 0.57 -17.07 -4.27
N THR A 80 1.58 -16.53 -3.56
CA THR A 80 2.37 -15.37 -4.00
C THR A 80 3.88 -15.64 -4.10
N SER A 81 4.31 -16.92 -4.15
CA SER A 81 5.73 -17.32 -4.04
C SER A 81 6.69 -16.57 -4.98
N ASN A 82 6.25 -16.24 -6.20
CA ASN A 82 7.04 -15.45 -7.15
C ASN A 82 7.30 -14.03 -6.62
N PHE A 83 6.26 -13.37 -6.12
CA PHE A 83 6.38 -12.05 -5.52
C PHE A 83 7.21 -12.10 -4.24
N ASP A 84 6.94 -13.09 -3.37
CA ASP A 84 7.64 -13.24 -2.09
C ASP A 84 9.15 -13.40 -2.31
N SER A 85 9.55 -14.17 -3.32
CA SER A 85 10.95 -14.35 -3.72
C SER A 85 11.61 -13.06 -4.27
N GLN A 86 10.85 -12.23 -5.00
CA GLN A 86 11.33 -10.94 -5.49
C GLN A 86 11.47 -9.94 -4.32
N TRP A 87 10.49 -9.92 -3.43
CA TRP A 87 10.47 -9.10 -2.23
C TRP A 87 11.63 -9.43 -1.29
N GLN A 88 11.87 -10.72 -1.04
CA GLN A 88 13.01 -11.18 -0.23
C GLN A 88 14.34 -10.68 -0.79
N ARG A 89 14.56 -10.80 -2.10
CA ARG A 89 15.77 -10.29 -2.77
C ARG A 89 15.89 -8.77 -2.67
N ALA A 90 14.79 -8.04 -2.82
CA ALA A 90 14.80 -6.58 -2.66
C ALA A 90 15.20 -6.18 -1.22
N LYS A 91 14.67 -6.85 -0.20
CA LYS A 91 15.04 -6.63 1.21
C LYS A 91 16.50 -6.95 1.48
N GLN A 92 17.00 -8.10 1.01
CA GLN A 92 18.41 -8.47 1.15
C GLN A 92 19.32 -7.43 0.49
N LYS A 93 18.95 -6.93 -0.69
CA LYS A 93 19.67 -5.85 -1.36
C LYS A 93 19.64 -4.57 -0.52
N ALA A 94 18.52 -4.21 0.09
CA ALA A 94 18.44 -3.03 0.95
C ALA A 94 19.35 -3.15 2.18
N LEU A 95 19.35 -4.31 2.87
CA LEU A 95 20.23 -4.60 4.01
C LEU A 95 21.70 -4.46 3.63
N LYS A 96 22.10 -5.01 2.48
CA LYS A 96 23.46 -4.88 1.97
C LYS A 96 23.86 -3.42 1.69
N ASN A 97 22.89 -2.56 1.36
CA ASN A 97 23.11 -1.15 1.01
C ASN A 97 22.88 -0.19 2.21
N GLY A 98 22.90 -0.69 3.45
CA GLY A 98 22.89 0.16 4.65
C GLY A 98 21.55 0.27 5.38
N LEU A 99 20.53 -0.51 4.98
CA LEU A 99 19.37 -0.69 5.84
C LEU A 99 19.79 -1.49 7.08
N THR A 100 19.56 -0.95 8.28
CA THR A 100 20.01 -1.54 9.55
C THR A 100 19.20 -2.75 9.97
N GLU A 101 17.90 -2.74 9.69
CA GLU A 101 16.95 -3.77 10.13
C GLU A 101 16.03 -4.20 8.99
N SER A 102 15.74 -5.50 8.92
CA SER A 102 14.76 -6.03 7.97
C SER A 102 13.35 -5.69 8.43
N PHE A 103 12.46 -5.44 7.47
CA PHE A 103 11.03 -5.23 7.74
C PHE A 103 10.14 -6.11 6.85
N THR A 104 8.86 -6.13 7.16
CA THR A 104 7.81 -6.85 6.43
C THR A 104 6.87 -5.88 5.71
N GLU A 105 6.06 -6.39 4.78
CA GLU A 105 4.99 -5.58 4.17
C GLU A 105 4.00 -5.05 5.21
N HIS A 106 3.79 -5.80 6.30
CA HIS A 106 2.91 -5.39 7.36
C HIS A 106 3.48 -4.19 8.13
N ASP A 107 4.81 -4.08 8.24
CA ASP A 107 5.48 -2.94 8.85
C ASP A 107 5.37 -1.69 7.98
N LEU A 108 5.43 -1.81 6.65
CA LEU A 108 5.15 -0.69 5.75
C LEU A 108 3.73 -0.17 5.97
N ARG A 109 2.74 -1.06 6.06
CA ARG A 109 1.34 -0.66 6.32
C ARG A 109 1.17 0.01 7.68
N ALA A 110 1.86 -0.50 8.71
CA ALA A 110 1.83 0.10 10.04
C ALA A 110 2.50 1.48 10.05
N LYS A 111 3.63 1.65 9.35
CA LYS A 111 4.28 2.95 9.19
C LYS A 111 3.36 3.95 8.51
N THR A 112 2.76 3.58 7.37
CA THR A 112 1.80 4.44 6.66
C THR A 112 0.63 4.88 7.56
N ALA A 113 0.03 3.97 8.33
CA ALA A 113 -1.04 4.34 9.25
C ALA A 113 -0.58 5.19 10.44
N SER A 114 0.65 4.98 10.91
CA SER A 114 1.24 5.72 12.02
C SER A 114 1.65 7.15 11.64
N ASP A 115 1.95 7.39 10.36
CA ASP A 115 2.33 8.72 9.86
C ASP A 115 1.15 9.64 9.61
N LEU A 116 -0.05 9.09 9.44
CA LEU A 116 -1.26 9.88 9.29
C LEU A 116 -1.72 10.42 10.63
N GLU A 117 -2.14 11.68 10.70
CA GLU A 117 -2.62 12.26 11.96
C GLU A 117 -4.00 11.70 12.36
N ASN A 118 -4.87 11.49 11.36
CA ASN A 118 -6.26 11.10 11.56
C ASN A 118 -6.44 9.57 11.45
N LEU A 119 -6.99 8.96 12.51
CA LEU A 119 -7.25 7.51 12.57
C LEU A 119 -8.26 7.02 11.52
N GLU A 120 -9.32 7.78 11.27
CA GLU A 120 -10.33 7.41 10.28
C GLU A 120 -9.76 7.47 8.87
N HIS A 121 -8.96 8.49 8.56
CA HIS A 121 -8.23 8.56 7.30
C HIS A 121 -7.27 7.36 7.13
N ALA A 122 -6.53 7.01 8.19
CA ALA A 122 -5.66 5.83 8.18
C ALA A 122 -6.44 4.52 7.95
N ALA A 123 -7.60 4.37 8.58
CA ALA A 123 -8.47 3.21 8.38
C ALA A 123 -9.01 3.14 6.95
N GLN A 124 -9.41 4.27 6.37
CA GLN A 124 -9.85 4.36 4.98
C GLN A 124 -8.74 4.00 4.00
N LEU A 125 -7.54 4.56 4.18
CA LEU A 125 -6.37 4.28 3.33
C LEU A 125 -5.98 2.80 3.38
N LEU A 126 -6.01 2.20 4.57
CA LEU A 126 -5.75 0.76 4.73
C LEU A 126 -6.93 -0.13 4.28
N GLN A 127 -8.08 0.47 3.98
CA GLN A 127 -9.35 -0.18 3.64
C GLN A 127 -9.85 -1.10 4.75
N HIS A 128 -9.74 -0.66 5.99
CA HIS A 128 -10.36 -1.31 7.13
C HIS A 128 -11.79 -0.79 7.30
N THR A 129 -12.72 -1.71 7.58
CA THR A 129 -14.12 -1.37 7.85
C THR A 129 -14.33 -0.79 9.25
N SER A 130 -13.34 -0.94 10.15
CA SER A 130 -13.35 -0.44 11.52
C SER A 130 -12.00 0.19 11.86
N SER A 131 -12.02 1.40 12.41
CA SER A 131 -10.84 2.12 12.90
C SER A 131 -10.17 1.41 14.08
N SER A 132 -10.92 0.61 14.86
CA SER A 132 -10.35 -0.17 15.98
C SER A 132 -9.23 -1.12 15.57
N THR A 133 -9.32 -1.71 14.38
CA THR A 133 -8.26 -2.60 13.85
C THR A 133 -7.02 -1.79 13.48
N THR A 134 -7.20 -0.60 12.91
CA THR A 134 -6.10 0.31 12.59
C THR A 134 -5.40 0.78 13.86
N GLN A 135 -6.16 1.23 14.86
CA GLN A 135 -5.60 1.70 16.13
C GLN A 135 -4.80 0.60 16.84
N ARG A 136 -5.37 -0.60 16.96
CA ARG A 136 -4.74 -1.68 17.74
C ARG A 136 -3.51 -2.30 17.06
N ILE A 137 -3.52 -2.45 15.73
CA ILE A 137 -2.52 -3.26 15.02
C ILE A 137 -1.52 -2.40 14.22
N TYR A 138 -2.00 -1.29 13.66
CA TYR A 138 -1.26 -0.51 12.66
C TYR A 138 -0.76 0.84 13.18
N ARG A 139 -1.37 1.42 14.21
CA ARG A 139 -0.88 2.63 14.90
C ARG A 139 0.16 2.24 15.95
N ARG A 140 1.40 2.06 15.52
CA ARG A 140 2.50 1.59 16.39
C ARG A 140 3.32 2.72 16.99
N LYS A 141 3.21 3.94 16.44
CA LYS A 141 3.84 5.13 17.03
C LYS A 141 3.17 5.40 18.38
N PRO A 142 3.93 5.59 19.47
CA PRO A 142 3.35 5.91 20.77
C PRO A 142 2.66 7.28 20.73
N ASP A 143 1.54 7.38 21.44
CA ASP A 143 0.86 8.65 21.64
C ASP A 143 1.60 9.47 22.70
N VAL A 144 1.83 10.75 22.40
CA VAL A 144 2.37 11.70 23.39
C VAL A 144 1.18 12.23 24.19
N VAL A 145 1.11 11.87 25.47
CA VAL A 145 0.06 12.30 26.38
C VAL A 145 0.64 13.35 27.34
N LEU A 146 0.01 14.52 27.41
CA LEU A 146 0.40 15.56 28.36
C LEU A 146 -0.20 15.27 29.75
N PRO A 147 0.57 15.48 30.84
CA PRO A 147 0.02 15.38 32.19
C PRO A 147 -1.03 16.48 32.44
N PHE A 148 -1.94 16.23 33.39
CA PHE A 148 -2.86 17.26 33.87
C PHE A 148 -2.07 18.47 34.38
N LYS A 149 -2.44 19.68 33.95
CA LYS A 149 -1.85 20.91 34.47
C LYS A 149 -2.27 21.08 35.93
N SER A 150 -1.36 20.85 36.88
CA SER A 150 -1.60 21.28 38.25
C SER A 150 -1.66 22.81 38.26
N LYS A 151 -2.59 23.39 39.02
CA LYS A 151 -2.49 24.79 39.41
C LYS A 151 -1.34 24.85 40.41
N VAL A 152 -0.17 25.29 39.96
CA VAL A 152 0.86 25.76 40.89
C VAL A 152 0.31 27.07 41.43
N SER A 153 -0.08 27.06 42.71
CA SER A 153 -0.42 28.27 43.44
C SER A 153 0.88 29.05 43.66
N ASP A 154 0.97 30.25 43.08
CA ASP A 154 2.02 31.22 43.41
C ASP A 154 1.86 31.74 44.85
#